data_AF-A0AAE1KQF6-F1
#
_entry.id   AF-A0AAE1KQF6-F1
#
_cell.length_a   1.000
_cell.length_b   1.000
_cell.length_c   1.000
_cell.angle_alpha   90.00
_cell.angle_beta   90.00
_cell.angle_gamma   90.00
#
_symmetry.space_group_name_H-M   'P 1'
#
loop_
_entity.id
_entity.type
_entity.pdbx_description
1 polymer ?
#
loop_
_entity_poly.entity_id
_entity_poly.type
_entity_poly.pdbx_seq_one_letter_code
_entity_poly.pdbx_strand_id
1 'polypeptide(L)'
;MAEIGEWQEAAGRAREVANTKYIFSGAMTQVASFLAQSMNFTYIIERPPDGSFGTRLADGRTTGMVGMVSRKMDDEYHGTNQRMALLNPP
;
A
#
# COMPACT_ATOMS: atom_id res chain seq x y z
N MET A 1 -21.07 -2.36 -32.75
CA MET A 1 -21.34 -3.04 -31.47
C MET A 1 -20.22 -4.02 -31.07
N ALA A 2 -18.96 -3.81 -31.49
CA ALA A 2 -17.85 -4.74 -31.20
C ALA A 2 -16.89 -4.24 -30.11
N GLU A 3 -16.91 -2.96 -29.74
CA GLU A 3 -15.89 -2.41 -28.83
C GLU A 3 -16.17 -2.63 -27.34
N ILE A 4 -17.44 -2.62 -26.90
CA ILE A 4 -17.76 -2.66 -25.46
C ILE A 4 -17.45 -4.04 -24.82
N GLY A 5 -17.59 -5.13 -25.58
CA GLY A 5 -17.31 -6.48 -25.09
C GLY A 5 -15.82 -6.75 -24.85
N GLU A 6 -14.97 -6.21 -25.71
CA GLU A 6 -13.51 -6.39 -25.64
C GLU A 6 -12.91 -5.70 -24.41
N TRP A 7 -13.40 -4.50 -24.10
CA TRP A 7 -13.02 -3.78 -22.87
C TRP A 7 -13.49 -4.47 -21.59
N GLN A 8 -14.65 -5.12 -21.61
CA GLN A 8 -15.15 -5.88 -20.46
C GLN A 8 -14.33 -7.16 -20.22
N GLU A 9 -13.93 -7.85 -21.29
CA GLU A 9 -13.06 -9.02 -21.18
C GLU A 9 -11.66 -8.65 -20.68
N ALA A 10 -11.08 -7.57 -21.20
CA ALA A 10 -9.80 -7.04 -20.74
C ALA A 10 -9.84 -6.61 -19.26
N ALA A 11 -10.92 -5.95 -18.82
CA ALA A 11 -11.13 -5.58 -17.43
C ALA A 11 -11.31 -6.80 -16.51
N GLY A 12 -11.99 -7.84 -17.00
CA GLY A 12 -12.14 -9.13 -16.31
C GLY A 12 -10.78 -9.79 -16.07
N ARG A 13 -9.95 -9.91 -17.13
CA ARG A 13 -8.60 -10.47 -17.02
C ARG A 13 -7.72 -9.63 -16.10
N ALA A 14 -7.75 -8.30 -16.21
CA ALA A 14 -6.95 -7.41 -15.36
C ALA A 14 -7.28 -7.57 -13.86
N ARG A 15 -8.55 -7.75 -13.52
CA ARG A 15 -8.98 -8.05 -12.14
C ARG A 15 -8.51 -9.41 -11.65
N GLU A 16 -8.50 -10.41 -12.53
CA GLU A 16 -7.98 -11.74 -12.20
C GLU A 16 -6.48 -11.72 -11.95
N VAL A 17 -5.69 -11.01 -12.77
CA VAL A 17 -4.24 -10.85 -12.55
C VAL A 17 -3.95 -10.08 -11.26
N ALA A 18 -4.79 -9.08 -10.92
CA ALA A 18 -4.67 -8.32 -9.68
C ALA A 18 -4.95 -9.15 -8.43
N ASN A 19 -5.67 -10.28 -8.54
CA ASN A 19 -5.94 -11.20 -7.44
C ASN A 19 -4.89 -12.33 -7.33
N THR A 20 -3.66 -12.06 -7.77
CA THR A 20 -2.55 -12.98 -7.54
C THR A 20 -2.16 -12.90 -6.07
N LYS A 21 -2.49 -13.93 -5.29
CA LYS A 21 -2.05 -14.06 -3.89
C LYS A 21 -0.54 -14.30 -3.86
N TYR A 22 0.23 -13.26 -3.60
CA TYR A 22 1.67 -13.38 -3.39
C TYR A 22 1.94 -14.13 -2.08
N ILE A 23 2.60 -15.27 -2.17
CA ILE A 23 3.13 -15.99 -1.01
C ILE A 23 4.54 -15.46 -0.76
N PHE A 24 4.69 -14.64 0.28
CA PHE A 24 6.00 -14.14 0.70
C PHE A 24 6.64 -15.13 1.67
N SER A 25 7.86 -15.58 1.36
CA SER A 25 8.66 -16.45 2.23
C SER A 25 10.11 -15.95 2.33
N GLY A 26 10.74 -16.17 3.49
CA GLY A 26 12.11 -15.77 3.76
C GLY A 26 12.37 -15.52 5.25
N ALA A 27 13.63 -15.24 5.60
CA ALA A 27 14.00 -14.97 7.00
C ALA A 27 13.23 -13.76 7.57
N MET A 28 13.08 -12.69 6.79
CA MET A 28 12.37 -11.49 7.23
C MET A 28 10.87 -11.70 7.43
N THR A 29 10.23 -12.56 6.65
CA THR A 29 8.81 -12.87 6.87
C THR A 29 8.61 -13.67 8.15
N GLN A 30 9.57 -14.51 8.55
CA GLN A 30 9.52 -15.23 9.83
C GLN A 30 9.67 -14.27 11.00
N VAL A 31 10.60 -13.32 10.92
CA VAL A 31 10.76 -12.27 11.94
C VAL A 31 9.50 -11.42 12.07
N ALA A 32 8.90 -11.01 10.95
CA ALA A 32 7.65 -10.24 10.95
C ALA A 32 6.50 -11.03 11.59
N SER A 33 6.36 -12.32 11.25
CA SER A 33 5.36 -13.20 11.87
C SER A 33 5.57 -13.37 13.38
N PHE A 34 6.82 -13.55 13.82
CA PHE A 34 7.15 -13.65 15.24
C PHE A 34 6.78 -12.37 15.99
N LEU A 35 7.17 -11.21 15.47
CA LEU A 35 6.85 -9.92 16.04
C LEU A 35 5.33 -9.67 16.09
N ALA A 36 4.62 -9.99 15.01
CA ALA A 36 3.17 -9.87 14.92
C ALA A 36 2.45 -10.69 16.00
N GLN A 37 2.91 -11.92 16.24
CA GLN A 37 2.37 -12.79 17.28
C GLN A 37 2.71 -12.31 18.68
N SER A 38 3.95 -11.85 18.91
CA SER A 38 4.39 -11.40 20.24
C SER A 38 3.75 -10.07 20.67
N MET A 39 3.51 -9.15 19.71
CA MET A 39 3.00 -7.81 19.99
C MET A 39 1.53 -7.63 19.59
N ASN A 40 0.88 -8.71 19.12
CA ASN A 40 -0.53 -8.76 18.73
C ASN A 40 -0.93 -7.66 17.73
N PHE A 41 -0.19 -7.51 16.64
CA PHE A 41 -0.56 -6.65 15.53
C PHE A 41 -0.73 -7.44 14.23
N THR A 42 -1.54 -6.90 13.33
CA THR A 42 -1.68 -7.41 11.96
C THR A 42 -0.86 -6.54 11.02
N TYR A 43 -0.33 -7.14 9.96
CA TYR A 43 0.43 -6.42 8.95
C TYR A 43 0.02 -6.85 7.54
N ILE A 44 0.24 -5.94 6.60
CA ILE A 44 0.12 -6.18 5.18
C ILE A 44 1.48 -5.93 4.52
N ILE A 45 1.84 -6.77 3.56
CA ILE A 45 3.06 -6.58 2.76
C ILE A 45 2.64 -5.89 1.46
N GLU A 46 3.02 -4.63 1.33
CA GLU A 46 2.80 -3.83 0.13
C GLU A 46 4.12 -3.69 -0.64
N ARG A 47 4.09 -3.93 -1.96
CA ARG A 47 5.26 -3.75 -2.81
C ARG A 47 5.29 -2.30 -3.32
N PRO A 48 6.45 -1.62 -3.29
CA PRO A 48 6.57 -0.31 -3.91
C PRO A 48 6.32 -0.41 -5.44
N PRO A 49 5.66 0.58 -6.06
CA PRO A 49 5.25 0.53 -7.47
C PRO A 49 6.44 0.47 -8.44
N ASP A 50 7.60 0.98 -8.02
CA ASP A 50 8.85 1.03 -8.79
C ASP A 50 9.84 -0.08 -8.40
N GLY A 51 9.45 -0.99 -7.49
CA GLY A 51 10.32 -2.06 -6.99
C GLY A 51 11.59 -1.58 -6.26
N SER A 52 11.69 -0.29 -5.95
CA SER A 52 12.92 0.33 -5.48
C SER A 52 12.83 0.69 -3.99
N PHE A 53 13.98 0.75 -3.31
CA PHE A 53 14.02 1.19 -1.91
C PHE A 53 13.67 2.68 -1.78
N GLY A 54 14.28 3.51 -2.63
CA GLY A 54 13.94 4.92 -2.78
C GLY A 54 15.12 5.73 -3.27
N THR A 55 14.82 6.73 -4.10
CA THR A 55 15.77 7.71 -4.61
C THR A 55 15.21 9.09 -4.33
N ARG A 56 16.07 10.05 -4.00
CA ARG A 56 15.65 11.45 -3.85
C ARG A 56 15.53 12.12 -5.21
N LEU A 57 14.39 12.74 -5.45
CA LEU A 57 14.10 13.47 -6.68
C LEU A 57 14.58 14.91 -6.56
N ALA A 58 14.77 15.55 -7.72
CA ALA A 58 15.18 16.96 -7.79
C ALA A 58 14.16 17.92 -7.14
N ASP A 59 12.90 17.51 -7.06
CA ASP A 59 11.81 18.24 -6.41
C ASP A 59 11.78 18.06 -4.88
N GLY A 60 12.74 17.33 -4.31
CA GLY A 60 12.86 17.07 -2.88
C GLY A 60 12.06 15.88 -2.36
N ARG A 61 11.21 15.25 -3.20
CA ARG A 61 10.45 14.04 -2.85
C ARG A 61 11.31 12.79 -2.92
N THR A 62 10.81 11.69 -2.36
CA THR A 62 11.47 10.38 -2.40
C THR A 62 10.57 9.36 -3.11
N THR A 63 11.14 8.52 -3.96
CA THR A 63 10.48 7.35 -4.57
C THR A 63 10.64 6.09 -3.73
N GLY A 64 10.22 4.93 -4.25
CA GLY A 64 10.38 3.65 -3.60
C GLY A 64 9.58 3.49 -2.30
N MET A 65 10.02 2.51 -1.52
CA MET A 65 9.48 2.23 -0.18
C MET A 65 9.57 3.44 0.73
N VAL A 66 10.68 4.18 0.72
CA VAL A 66 10.85 5.38 1.57
C VAL A 66 9.81 6.44 1.23
N GLY A 67 9.61 6.71 -0.06
CA GLY A 67 8.57 7.62 -0.53
C GLY A 67 7.17 7.20 -0.13
N MET A 68 6.90 5.90 -0.21
CA MET A 68 5.58 5.33 0.13
C MET A 68 5.27 5.47 1.63
N VAL A 69 6.23 5.18 2.50
CA VAL A 69 6.07 5.34 3.96
C VAL A 69 5.84 6.80 4.33
N SER A 70 6.61 7.73 3.76
CA SER A 70 6.46 9.17 4.03
C SER A 70 5.04 9.66 3.72
N ARG A 71 4.48 9.30 2.56
CA ARG A 71 3.13 9.72 2.17
C ARG A 71 2.05 9.12 3.06
N LYS A 72 2.18 7.83 3.43
CA LYS A 72 1.20 7.14 4.28
C LYS A 72 1.15 7.74 5.69
N MET A 73 2.31 8.14 6.22
CA MET A 73 2.37 8.89 7.48
C MET A 73 1.65 10.22 7.35
N ASP A 74 1.93 11.00 6.30
CA ASP A 74 1.24 12.28 6.07
C ASP A 74 -0.28 12.10 5.97
N ASP A 75 -0.77 11.12 5.21
CA ASP A 75 -2.20 10.82 5.06
C ASP A 75 -2.86 10.45 6.40
N GLU A 76 -2.19 9.64 7.23
CA GLU A 76 -2.70 9.23 8.54
C GLU A 76 -2.78 10.40 9.52
N TYR A 77 -1.76 11.28 9.54
CA TYR A 77 -1.76 12.49 10.36
C TYR A 77 -2.83 13.49 9.93
N HIS A 78 -3.04 13.68 8.63
CA HIS A 78 -4.08 14.59 8.14
C HIS A 78 -5.49 14.01 8.35
N GLY A 79 -5.66 12.68 8.25
CA GLY A 79 -6.92 12.00 8.53
C GLY A 79 -7.34 12.00 10.00
N THR A 80 -6.38 11.93 10.93
CA THR A 80 -6.67 12.02 12.37
C THR A 80 -7.11 13.41 12.79
N ASN A 81 -6.51 14.47 12.22
CA ASN A 81 -6.91 15.84 12.51
C ASN A 81 -8.33 16.15 12.01
N GLN A 82 -8.76 15.59 10.88
CA GLN A 82 -10.14 15.73 10.41
C GLN A 82 -11.15 14.97 11.29
N ARG A 83 -10.77 13.81 11.84
CA ARG A 83 -11.64 13.07 12.78
C ARG A 83 -11.77 13.74 14.14
N MET A 84 -10.71 14.38 14.64
CA MET A 84 -10.75 15.13 15.91
C MET A 84 -11.65 16.38 15.80
N ALA A 85 -11.64 17.07 14.65
CA ALA A 85 -12.50 18.23 14.41
C ALA A 85 -13.99 17.88 14.35
N LEU A 86 -14.35 16.64 13.99
CA LEU A 86 -15.74 16.17 13.94
C LEU A 86 -16.25 15.65 15.29
N LEU A 87 -15.36 15.36 16.24
CA LEU A 87 -15.72 14.85 17.57
C LEU A 87 -15.92 15.95 18.62
N ASN A 88 -15.62 17.21 18.28
CA ASN A 88 -15.86 18.35 19.15
C ASN A 88 -16.53 19.49 18.37
N PRO A 89 -17.85 19.41 18.13
CA PRO A 89 -18.58 20.56 17.60
C PRO A 89 -18.60 21.70 18.65
N PRO A 90 -18.72 22.97 18.21
CA PRO A 90 -18.79 24.13 19.10
C PRO A 90 -20.01 24.12 20.03
#